data_AF-A0A7W0MS70-F1
#
_entry.id   AF-A0A7W0MS70-F1
#
_cell.length_a   1.000
_cell.length_b   1.000
_cell.length_c   1.000
_cell.angle_alpha   90.00
_cell.angle_beta   90.00
_cell.angle_gamma   90.00
#
_symmetry.space_group_name_H-M   'P 1'
#
loop_
_entity.id
_entity.type
_entity.pdbx_description
1 polymer ?
#
loop_
_entity_poly.entity_id
_entity_poly.type
_entity_poly.pdbx_seq_one_letter_code
_entity_poly.pdbx_strand_id
1 'polypeptide(L)' 'MDIVLLERVAKLGQMGEVVSVKQGYARNYLLPQGKALRATPANLERFQTERVQL' A
#
# COMPACT_ATOMS: atom_id res chain seq x y z
N MET A 1 -3.24 -5.09 9.76
CA MET A 1 -2.54 -3.80 9.58
C MET A 1 -2.79 -3.40 8.17
N ASP A 2 -3.40 -2.24 8.00
CA ASP A 2 -3.97 -1.88 6.73
C ASP A 2 -2.95 -1.09 5.92
N ILE A 3 -2.79 -1.50 4.67
CA ILE A 3 -1.81 -0.96 3.75
C ILE A 3 -2.48 -0.76 2.39
N VAL A 4 -2.10 0.31 1.70
CA VAL A 4 -2.45 0.54 0.30
C VAL A 4 -1.32 0.02 -0.58
N LEU A 5 -1.64 -0.83 -1.54
CA LEU A 5 -0.66 -1.40 -2.46
C LEU A 5 -0.22 -0.35 -3.49
N LEU A 6 1.09 -0.16 -3.67
CA LEU A 6 1.65 0.72 -4.69
C LEU A 6 1.93 -0.01 -6.00
N GLU A 7 1.99 -1.34 -5.97
CA GLU A 7 2.12 -2.19 -7.14
C GLU A 7 1.23 -3.43 -7.00
N ARG A 8 1.02 -4.15 -8.10
CA ARG A 8 0.30 -5.42 -8.06
C ARG A 8 1.14 -6.47 -7.32
N VAL A 9 0.61 -6.99 -6.22
CA VAL A 9 1.26 -8.08 -5.47
C VAL A 9 0.46 -9.36 -5.66
N ALA A 10 1.12 -10.40 -6.17
CA ALA A 10 0.49 -11.71 -6.37
C ALA A 10 -0.11 -12.23 -5.06
N LYS A 11 -1.37 -12.66 -5.11
CA LYS A 11 -2.17 -13.17 -3.97
C LYS A 11 -2.54 -12.13 -2.89
N LEU A 12 -2.24 -10.84 -3.10
CA LEU A 12 -2.69 -9.75 -2.22
C LEU A 12 -3.78 -8.91 -2.87
N GLY A 13 -3.53 -8.38 -4.07
CA GLY A 13 -4.45 -7.43 -4.70
C GLY A 13 -3.82 -6.61 -5.82
N GLN A 14 -4.58 -5.66 -6.33
CA GLN A 14 -4.13 -4.72 -7.35
C GLN A 14 -3.51 -3.45 -6.75
N MET A 15 -2.81 -2.68 -7.59
CA MET A 15 -2.32 -1.35 -7.20
C MET A 15 -3.50 -0.46 -6.79
N GLY A 16 -3.34 0.22 -5.66
CA GLY A 16 -4.32 1.12 -5.06
C GLY A 16 -5.40 0.47 -4.21
N GLU A 17 -5.36 -0.84 -4.07
CA GLU A 17 -6.24 -1.57 -3.16
C GLU A 17 -5.74 -1.46 -1.72
N VAL A 18 -6.66 -1.25 -0.78
CA VAL A 18 -6.37 -1.29 0.65
C VAL A 18 -6.60 -2.72 1.12
N VAL A 19 -5.55 -3.36 1.62
CA VAL A 19 -5.58 -4.74 2.10
C VAL A 19 -5.11 -4.83 3.55
N SER A 20 -5.70 -5.75 4.31
CA SER A 20 -5.24 -6.01 5.69
C SER A 20 -4.29 -7.18 5.73
N VAL A 21 -3.06 -6.94 6.19
CA VAL A 21 -2.01 -7.96 6.29
C VAL A 21 -1.47 -8.09 7.72
N LYS A 22 -0.74 -9.18 7.97
CA LYS A 22 0.01 -9.38 9.20
C LYS A 22 1.07 -8.27 9.35
N GLN A 23 1.21 -7.73 10.56
CA GLN A 23 2.15 -6.64 10.83
C GLN A 23 3.59 -6.95 10.42
N GLY A 24 4.07 -8.17 10.65
CA GLY A 24 5.43 -8.59 10.25
C GLY A 24 5.64 -8.53 8.73
N TYR A 25 4.62 -8.93 7.95
CA TYR A 25 4.71 -8.89 6.49
C TYR A 25 4.72 -7.45 5.95
N ALA A 26 3.89 -6.57 6.53
CA ALA A 26 3.93 -5.15 6.18
C ALA A 26 5.28 -4.51 6.55
N ARG A 27 5.77 -4.69 7.79
CA ARG A 27 6.96 -4.01 8.30
C ARG A 27 8.27 -4.53 7.73
N ASN A 28 8.38 -5.83 7.45
CA ASN A 28 9.66 -6.44 7.06
C ASN A 28 9.80 -6.66 5.56
N TYR A 29 8.69 -6.61 4.79
CA TYR A 29 8.71 -6.90 3.36
C TYR A 29 8.08 -5.76 2.54
N LEU A 30 6.80 -5.45 2.75
CA LEU A 30 6.08 -4.52 1.87
C LEU A 30 6.54 -3.07 2.00
N LEU A 31 6.66 -2.56 3.23
CA LEU A 31 7.06 -1.17 3.48
C LEU A 31 8.52 -0.89 3.11
N PRO A 32 9.52 -1.72 3.50
CA PRO A 32 10.91 -1.44 3.14
C PRO A 32 11.19 -1.57 1.64
N GLN A 33 10.43 -2.41 0.93
CA GLN A 33 10.55 -2.57 -0.52
C GLN A 33 9.74 -1.52 -1.32
N GLY A 34 9.02 -0.61 -0.65
CA GLY A 34 8.20 0.40 -1.32
C GLY A 34 7.00 -0.18 -2.09
N LYS A 35 6.59 -1.42 -1.79
CA LYS A 35 5.47 -2.09 -2.48
C LYS A 35 4.10 -1.65 -1.97
N ALA A 36 4.07 -1.02 -0.80
CA ALA A 36 2.86 -0.54 -0.16
C ALA A 36 3.15 0.65 0.75
N LEU A 37 2.10 1.41 1.07
CA LEU A 37 2.11 2.42 2.14
C LEU A 37 1.16 2.01 3.25
N ARG A 38 1.36 2.54 4.46
CA ARG A 38 0.35 2.40 5.51
C ARG A 38 -0.92 3.11 5.09
N ALA A 39 -2.07 2.49 5.29
CA ALA A 39 -3.39 3.07 5.02
C ALA A 39 -3.78 4.10 6.10
N THR A 40 -2.97 5.16 6.24
CA THR A 40 -3.33 6.34 7.02
C THR A 40 -4.07 7.35 6.14
N PRO A 41 -4.93 8.22 6.69
CA PRO A 41 -5.63 9.23 5.91
C PRO A 41 -4.70 10.08 5.05
N ALA A 42 -3.57 10.53 5.63
CA ALA A 42 -2.56 11.31 4.91
C ALA A 42 -1.93 10.55 3.73
N ASN A 43 -1.65 9.25 3.88
CA ASN A 43 -1.05 8.46 2.80
C ASN A 43 -2.08 8.12 1.71
N LEU A 44 -3.34 7.93 2.07
CA LEU A 44 -4.42 7.71 1.10
C LEU A 44 -4.65 8.96 0.25
N GLU A 45 -4.66 10.15 0.86
CA GLU A 45 -4.77 11.42 0.15
C GLU A 45 -3.57 11.63 -0.78
N ARG A 46 -2.34 11.41 -0.28
CA ARG A 46 -1.13 11.46 -1.11
C ARG A 46 -1.21 10.51 -2.31
N PHE A 47 -1.62 9.27 -2.07
CA PHE A 47 -1.76 8.27 -3.12
C PHE A 47 -2.81 8.67 -4.16
N GLN A 48 -3.93 9.26 -3.74
CA GLN A 48 -4.94 9.77 -4.68
C GLN A 48 -4.40 10.92 -5.53
N THR A 49 -3.68 11.87 -4.93
CA THR A 49 -3.03 12.97 -5.65
C THR A 49 -1.99 12.46 -6.65
N GLU A 50 -1.13 11.54 -6.23
CA GLU A 50 -0.10 10.93 -7.09
C GLU A 50 -0.73 10.13 -8.25
N ARG A 51 -1.87 9.47 -8.03
CA ARG A 51 -2.62 8.75 -9.07
C ARG A 51 -3.25 9.66 -10.13
N VAL A 52 -3.67 10.86 -9.76
CA VAL A 52 -4.30 11.81 -10.70
C VAL A 52 -3.27 12.44 -11.65
N GLN A 53 -1.98 12.40 -11.28
CA GLN A 53 -0.89 12.99 -12.08
C GLN A 53 -0.23 12.01 -13.08
N LEU A 54 -0.62 10.73 -13.09
CA LEU A 54 -0.08 9.68 -13.97
C LEU A 54 -1.09 9.30 -15.07
#